data_AF-W9GCE1-F1
#
_entry.id   AF-W9GCE1-F1
#
_cell.length_a   1.000
_cell.length_b   1.000
_cell.length_c   1.000
_cell.angle_alpha   90.00
_cell.angle_beta   90.00
_cell.angle_gamma   90.00
#
_symmetry.space_group_name_H-M   'P 1'
#
loop_
_entity.id
_entity.type
_entity.pdbx_description
1 polymer ?
#
loop_
_entity_poly.entity_id
_entity_poly.type
_entity_poly.pdbx_seq_one_letter_code
_entity_poly.pdbx_strand_id
1 'polypeptide(L)'
;MSSDGAVCLATRCFCEAVHTTGLAQPVNAWSSLAFVVAGVAVLLPTGEPAHRERVLRLLLGSALVAVGGASFAFHATLTRLTEFLDTWTMAALATVVLGGAVVRRGLGRARVVVLLGLALVAMLVRVLWTWPETRRVVFGVLLAVGTAIEIGRTRTPVAAFQP
;
A
#
# COMPACT_ATOMS: atom_id res chain seq x y z
N MET A 1 -0.46 15.74 -26.41
CA MET A 1 -0.62 14.86 -25.24
C MET A 1 -2.03 14.31 -25.28
N SER A 2 -2.19 12.99 -25.31
CA SER A 2 -3.51 12.32 -25.31
C SER A 2 -4.27 12.69 -24.05
N SER A 3 -5.60 12.83 -24.13
CA SER A 3 -6.52 13.07 -23.00
C SER A 3 -6.42 12.03 -21.87
N ASP A 4 -5.73 10.92 -22.13
CA ASP A 4 -5.70 9.72 -21.30
C ASP A 4 -4.42 9.60 -20.46
N GLY A 5 -3.51 10.58 -20.58
CA GLY A 5 -2.25 10.64 -19.83
C GLY A 5 -2.45 10.95 -18.34
N ALA A 6 -1.55 10.46 -17.51
CA ALA A 6 -1.54 10.70 -16.07
C ALA A 6 -1.52 12.21 -15.74
N VAL A 7 -2.14 12.60 -14.62
CA VAL A 7 -2.29 14.02 -14.23
C VAL A 7 -0.95 14.70 -14.08
N CYS A 8 0.04 14.00 -13.53
CA CYS A 8 1.36 14.56 -13.27
C CYS A 8 2.09 15.01 -14.54
N LEU A 9 1.67 14.57 -15.73
CA LEU A 9 2.30 14.97 -17.00
C LEU A 9 2.06 16.45 -17.31
N ALA A 10 1.01 17.06 -16.74
CA ALA A 10 0.73 18.49 -16.87
C ALA A 10 1.61 19.37 -15.97
N THR A 11 2.28 18.78 -14.96
CA THR A 11 3.10 19.49 -13.99
C THR A 11 4.53 18.95 -14.02
N ARG A 12 4.81 17.91 -13.24
CA ARG A 12 6.09 17.18 -13.23
C ARG A 12 5.89 15.77 -12.65
N CYS A 13 6.00 14.74 -13.48
CA CYS A 13 5.96 13.35 -13.04
C CYS A 13 7.30 12.93 -12.40
N PHE A 14 7.45 13.15 -11.09
CA PHE A 14 8.60 12.67 -10.31
C PHE A 14 9.96 13.22 -10.83
N CYS A 15 11.06 12.65 -10.34
CA CYS A 15 12.42 13.10 -10.68
C CYS A 15 12.99 12.44 -11.95
N GLU A 16 12.51 11.25 -12.32
CA GLU A 16 12.98 10.52 -13.50
C GLU A 16 12.36 11.10 -14.78
N ALA A 17 13.20 11.30 -15.81
CA ALA A 17 12.75 11.78 -17.10
C ALA A 17 11.76 10.81 -17.76
N VAL A 18 10.78 11.36 -18.48
CA VAL A 18 9.77 10.57 -19.19
C VAL A 18 10.27 10.26 -20.60
N HIS A 19 10.37 8.98 -20.93
CA HIS A 19 10.72 8.49 -22.27
C HIS A 19 9.48 8.20 -23.11
N THR A 20 9.53 8.48 -24.41
CA THR A 20 8.42 8.26 -25.36
C THR A 20 8.45 6.89 -26.03
N THR A 21 9.52 6.11 -25.83
CA THR A 21 9.71 4.78 -26.42
C THR A 21 10.10 3.80 -25.32
N GLY A 22 9.49 2.61 -25.32
CA GLY A 22 9.71 1.61 -24.26
C GLY A 22 8.99 1.97 -22.96
N LEU A 23 9.62 1.69 -21.81
CA LEU A 23 9.09 2.07 -20.49
C LEU A 23 9.24 3.58 -20.29
N ALA A 24 8.16 4.25 -19.91
CA ALA A 24 8.18 5.70 -19.73
C ALA A 24 9.14 6.15 -18.62
N GLN A 25 9.22 5.40 -17.52
CA GLN A 25 10.14 5.63 -16.39
C GLN A 25 10.79 4.30 -15.96
N PRO A 26 11.86 3.85 -16.64
CA PRO A 26 12.45 2.53 -16.42
C PRO A 26 12.89 2.23 -14.99
N VAL A 27 13.54 3.18 -14.31
CA VAL A 27 14.06 2.99 -12.95
C VAL A 27 12.91 2.86 -11.97
N ASN A 28 11.92 3.75 -12.02
CA ASN A 28 10.73 3.65 -11.17
C ASN A 28 9.90 2.39 -11.47
N ALA A 29 9.78 2.00 -12.74
CA ALA A 29 9.06 0.79 -13.12
C ALA A 29 9.72 -0.46 -12.53
N TRP A 30 11.01 -0.69 -12.81
CA TRP A 30 11.70 -1.91 -12.34
C TRP A 30 11.84 -1.97 -10.83
N SER A 31 12.18 -0.85 -10.18
CA SER A 31 12.29 -0.80 -8.71
C SER A 31 10.98 -1.13 -8.00
N SER A 32 9.83 -0.82 -8.60
CA SER A 32 8.52 -1.16 -8.04
C SER A 32 8.28 -2.66 -7.90
N LEU A 33 8.96 -3.51 -8.70
CA LEU A 33 8.83 -4.97 -8.57
C LEU A 33 9.43 -5.51 -7.27
N ALA A 34 10.23 -4.73 -6.53
CA ALA A 34 10.66 -5.09 -5.18
C ALA A 34 9.47 -5.36 -4.24
N PHE A 35 8.34 -4.64 -4.41
CA PHE A 35 7.12 -4.91 -3.65
C PHE A 35 6.49 -6.25 -4.02
N VAL A 36 6.57 -6.68 -5.27
CA VAL A 36 6.11 -8.01 -5.69
C VAL A 36 6.93 -9.09 -5.00
N VAL A 37 8.27 -8.95 -5.02
CA VAL A 37 9.17 -9.88 -4.34
C VAL A 37 8.86 -9.95 -2.84
N ALA A 38 8.71 -8.80 -2.18
CA ALA A 38 8.35 -8.73 -0.77
C ALA A 38 6.97 -9.37 -0.49
N GLY A 39 5.98 -9.10 -1.33
CA GLY A 39 4.64 -9.67 -1.19
C GLY A 39 4.62 -11.19 -1.36
N VAL A 40 5.33 -11.72 -2.36
CA VAL A 40 5.51 -13.16 -2.54
C VAL A 40 6.19 -13.77 -1.31
N ALA A 41 7.26 -13.15 -0.81
CA ALA A 41 7.95 -13.62 0.40
C ALA A 41 7.02 -13.69 1.62
N VAL A 42 6.10 -12.73 1.79
CA VAL A 42 5.08 -12.75 2.86
C VAL A 42 4.05 -13.87 2.69
N LEU A 43 3.74 -14.25 1.45
CA LEU A 43 2.78 -15.30 1.13
C LEU A 43 3.38 -16.72 1.21
N LEU A 44 4.71 -16.84 1.22
CA LEU A 44 5.36 -18.14 1.36
C LEU A 44 5.02 -18.77 2.73
N PRO A 45 4.84 -20.09 2.80
CA PRO A 45 4.50 -20.76 4.06
C PRO A 45 5.64 -20.65 5.07
N THR A 46 5.35 -20.07 6.24
CA THR A 46 6.28 -20.01 7.38
C THR A 46 5.58 -20.62 8.60
N GLY A 47 5.50 -21.95 8.64
CA GLY A 47 4.81 -22.71 9.70
C GLY A 47 3.30 -22.49 9.74
N GLU A 48 2.64 -23.03 10.78
CA GLU A 48 1.19 -22.91 11.03
C GLU A 48 0.91 -21.69 11.93
N PRO A 49 0.42 -20.58 11.37
CA PRO A 49 0.10 -19.43 12.19
C PRO A 49 -1.28 -19.47 12.80
N ALA A 50 -1.47 -18.73 13.90
CA ALA A 50 -2.80 -18.41 14.39
C ALA A 50 -3.67 -17.84 13.25
N HIS A 51 -4.92 -18.29 13.17
CA HIS A 51 -5.86 -17.95 12.07
C HIS A 51 -5.91 -16.44 11.77
N ARG A 52 -5.88 -15.58 12.79
CA ARG A 52 -5.91 -14.12 12.64
C ARG A 52 -4.70 -13.59 11.87
N GLU A 53 -3.51 -14.11 12.17
CA GLU A 53 -2.26 -13.71 11.52
C GLU A 53 -2.13 -14.31 10.11
N ARG A 54 -2.82 -15.41 9.83
CA ARG A 54 -2.95 -15.95 8.46
C ARG A 54 -3.69 -14.95 7.56
N VAL A 55 -4.84 -14.45 8.01
CA VAL A 55 -5.63 -13.48 7.23
C VAL A 55 -4.85 -12.18 7.00
N LEU A 56 -4.21 -11.63 8.03
CA LEU A 56 -3.40 -10.42 7.90
C LEU A 56 -2.22 -10.59 6.95
N ARG A 57 -1.53 -11.74 6.99
CA ARG A 57 -0.48 -12.06 6.02
C ARG A 57 -0.98 -12.13 4.60
N LEU A 58 -2.10 -12.83 4.36
CA LEU A 58 -2.69 -12.91 3.03
C LEU A 58 -3.03 -11.51 2.51
N LEU A 59 -3.70 -10.69 3.32
CA LEU A 59 -4.03 -9.31 2.95
C LEU A 59 -2.78 -8.48 2.66
N LEU A 60 -1.76 -8.55 3.52
CA LEU A 60 -0.52 -7.79 3.35
C LEU A 60 0.26 -8.23 2.11
N GLY A 61 0.47 -9.54 1.95
CA GLY A 61 1.20 -10.10 0.82
C GLY A 61 0.51 -9.82 -0.51
N SER A 62 -0.81 -10.01 -0.58
CA SER A 62 -1.60 -9.67 -1.77
C SER A 62 -1.57 -8.16 -2.06
N ALA A 63 -1.66 -7.29 -1.04
CA ALA A 63 -1.58 -5.85 -1.23
C ALA A 63 -0.20 -5.40 -1.75
N LEU A 64 0.88 -5.99 -1.26
CA LEU A 64 2.25 -5.71 -1.73
C LEU A 64 2.44 -6.13 -3.20
N VAL A 65 1.97 -7.32 -3.58
CA VAL A 65 2.00 -7.76 -4.98
C VAL A 65 1.19 -6.82 -5.87
N ALA A 66 0.00 -6.43 -5.42
CA ALA A 66 -0.86 -5.51 -6.17
C ALA A 66 -0.20 -4.13 -6.35
N VAL A 67 0.41 -3.56 -5.30
CA VAL A 67 1.17 -2.31 -5.38
C VAL A 67 2.30 -2.43 -6.38
N GLY A 68 3.14 -3.46 -6.29
CA GLY A 68 4.28 -3.61 -7.20
C GLY A 68 3.86 -3.74 -8.66
N GLY A 69 2.81 -4.51 -8.95
CA GLY A 69 2.28 -4.66 -10.31
C GLY A 69 1.62 -3.40 -10.85
N ALA A 70 0.79 -2.74 -10.05
CA ALA A 70 0.12 -1.49 -10.44
C ALA A 70 1.12 -0.35 -10.64
N SER A 71 2.12 -0.24 -9.76
CA SER A 71 3.16 0.78 -9.82
C SER A 71 4.11 0.57 -11.00
N PHE A 72 4.47 -0.69 -11.29
CA PHE A 72 5.17 -1.02 -12.54
C PHE A 72 4.37 -0.57 -13.75
N ALA A 73 3.08 -0.92 -13.83
CA ALA A 73 2.22 -0.54 -14.95
C ALA A 73 2.09 0.98 -15.06
N PHE A 74 1.99 1.70 -13.94
CA PHE A 74 1.93 3.15 -13.92
C PHE A 74 3.21 3.79 -14.45
N HIS A 75 4.37 3.44 -13.90
CA HIS A 75 5.65 4.01 -14.36
C HIS A 75 6.05 3.55 -15.77
N ALA A 76 5.55 2.39 -16.22
CA ALA A 76 5.76 1.94 -17.59
C ALA A 76 4.96 2.76 -18.62
N THR A 77 3.74 3.20 -18.27
CA THR A 77 2.75 3.70 -19.25
C THR A 77 2.28 5.14 -19.03
N LEU A 78 2.31 5.63 -17.79
CA LEU A 78 1.84 6.95 -17.36
C LEU A 78 0.43 7.29 -17.88
N THR A 79 -0.52 6.37 -17.76
CA THR A 79 -1.94 6.57 -18.11
C THR A 79 -2.79 6.87 -16.88
N ARG A 80 -3.96 7.49 -17.08
CA ARG A 80 -4.94 7.72 -16.00
C ARG A 80 -5.41 6.44 -15.33
N LEU A 81 -5.61 5.37 -16.10
CA LEU A 81 -6.05 4.09 -15.56
C LEU A 81 -4.98 3.48 -14.65
N THR A 82 -3.72 3.46 -15.11
CA THR A 82 -2.63 2.91 -14.31
C THR A 82 -2.29 3.79 -13.10
N GLU A 83 -2.42 5.12 -13.20
CA GLU A 83 -2.34 6.05 -12.06
C GLU A 83 -3.40 5.75 -10.99
N PHE A 84 -4.63 5.48 -11.42
CA PHE A 84 -5.74 5.11 -10.54
C PHE A 84 -5.47 3.78 -9.82
N LEU A 85 -5.02 2.76 -10.56
CA LEU A 85 -4.71 1.45 -9.98
C LEU A 85 -3.55 1.51 -8.98
N ASP A 86 -2.48 2.24 -9.31
CA ASP A 86 -1.34 2.48 -8.41
C ASP A 86 -1.82 3.14 -7.10
N THR A 87 -2.60 4.21 -7.21
CA THR A 87 -3.14 4.93 -6.06
C THR A 87 -4.09 4.07 -5.21
N TRP A 88 -4.97 3.29 -5.85
CA TRP A 88 -5.92 2.42 -5.15
C TRP A 88 -5.22 1.32 -4.35
N THR A 89 -4.22 0.67 -4.95
CA THR A 89 -3.46 -0.40 -4.29
C THR A 89 -2.60 0.14 -3.15
N MET A 90 -2.02 1.33 -3.28
CA MET A 90 -1.33 2.01 -2.18
C MET A 90 -2.28 2.31 -1.01
N ALA A 91 -3.48 2.82 -1.28
CA ALA A 91 -4.48 3.04 -0.24
C ALA A 91 -4.88 1.72 0.46
N ALA A 92 -5.10 0.65 -0.31
CA ALA A 92 -5.38 -0.68 0.24
C ALA A 92 -4.25 -1.16 1.17
N LEU A 93 -2.99 -1.09 0.73
CA LEU A 93 -1.83 -1.45 1.55
C LEU A 93 -1.78 -0.66 2.87
N ALA A 94 -1.96 0.67 2.80
CA ALA A 94 -1.92 1.52 3.98
C ALA A 94 -3.01 1.15 5.00
N THR A 95 -4.23 0.85 4.53
CA THR A 95 -5.32 0.40 5.41
C THR A 95 -5.07 -1.00 6.00
N VAL A 96 -4.42 -1.90 5.27
CA VAL A 96 -4.02 -3.22 5.81
C VAL A 96 -2.98 -3.07 6.92
N VAL A 97 -1.96 -2.21 6.73
CA VAL A 97 -0.94 -1.95 7.75
C VAL A 97 -1.56 -1.34 9.01
N LEU A 98 -2.35 -0.28 8.86
CA LEU A 98 -3.04 0.38 9.97
C LEU A 98 -4.01 -0.57 10.67
N GLY A 99 -4.85 -1.26 9.90
CA GLY A 99 -5.83 -2.19 10.42
C GLY A 99 -5.19 -3.35 11.18
N GLY A 100 -4.11 -3.92 10.64
CA GLY A 100 -3.31 -4.94 11.32
C GLY A 100 -2.76 -4.45 12.65
N ALA A 101 -2.24 -3.22 12.72
CA ALA A 101 -1.72 -2.62 13.95
C ALA A 101 -2.83 -2.43 15.02
N VAL A 102 -4.00 -1.90 14.64
CA VAL A 102 -5.17 -1.75 15.52
C VAL A 102 -5.63 -3.10 16.07
N VAL A 103 -5.71 -4.09 15.18
CA VAL A 103 -6.12 -5.47 15.48
C VAL A 103 -5.13 -6.12 16.46
N ARG A 104 -3.82 -6.03 16.22
CA ARG A 104 -2.79 -6.59 17.10
C ARG A 104 -2.67 -5.88 18.45
N ARG A 105 -3.07 -4.61 18.56
CA ARG A 105 -3.17 -3.87 19.83
C ARG A 105 -4.44 -4.18 20.63
N GLY A 106 -5.37 -4.96 20.09
CA GLY A 106 -6.65 -5.24 20.74
C GLY A 106 -7.64 -4.06 20.72
N LEU A 107 -7.38 -3.02 19.91
CA LEU A 107 -8.21 -1.81 19.83
C LEU A 107 -9.48 -1.97 18.98
N GLY A 108 -9.71 -3.16 18.41
CA GLY A 108 -10.89 -3.43 17.60
C GLY A 108 -11.04 -4.88 17.15
N ARG A 109 -12.28 -5.26 16.82
CA ARG A 109 -12.59 -6.58 16.24
C ARG A 109 -12.12 -6.63 14.79
N ALA A 110 -11.46 -7.72 14.39
CA ALA A 110 -10.88 -7.86 13.04
C ALA A 110 -11.88 -7.58 11.91
N ARG A 111 -13.11 -8.12 12.00
CA ARG A 111 -14.17 -7.87 11.01
C ARG A 111 -14.52 -6.39 10.87
N VAL A 112 -14.68 -5.69 12.00
CA VAL A 112 -15.01 -4.26 12.00
C VAL A 112 -13.88 -3.45 11.39
N VAL A 113 -12.63 -3.75 11.75
CA VAL A 113 -11.46 -3.05 11.20
C VAL A 113 -11.32 -3.28 9.69
N VAL A 114 -11.58 -4.50 9.20
CA VAL A 114 -11.58 -4.77 7.75
C VAL A 114 -12.68 -3.98 7.03
N LEU A 115 -13.91 -3.96 7.56
CA LEU A 115 -15.02 -3.20 6.96
C LEU A 115 -14.73 -1.68 6.94
N LEU A 116 -14.21 -1.15 8.05
CA LEU A 116 -13.77 0.25 8.13
C LEU A 116 -12.62 0.53 7.17
N GLY A 117 -11.68 -0.40 7.00
CA GLY A 117 -10.59 -0.32 6.03
C GLY A 117 -11.11 -0.25 4.60
N LEU A 118 -12.05 -1.11 4.21
CA LEU A 118 -12.69 -1.07 2.89
C LEU A 118 -13.44 0.23 2.65
N ALA A 119 -14.20 0.71 3.65
CA ALA A 119 -14.88 2.00 3.57
C ALA A 119 -13.89 3.17 3.44
N LEU A 120 -12.79 3.14 4.19
CA LEU A 120 -11.71 4.11 4.09
C LEU A 120 -11.05 4.08 2.71
N VAL A 121 -10.75 2.91 2.14
CA VAL A 121 -10.23 2.80 0.77
C VAL A 121 -11.20 3.42 -0.23
N ALA A 122 -12.49 3.11 -0.16
CA ALA A 122 -13.50 3.68 -1.06
C ALA A 122 -13.58 5.21 -0.95
N MET A 123 -13.56 5.74 0.29
CA MET A 123 -13.52 7.18 0.55
C MET A 123 -12.24 7.82 -0.01
N LEU A 124 -11.07 7.22 0.24
CA LEU A 124 -9.78 7.72 -0.23
C LEU A 124 -9.71 7.73 -1.74
N VAL A 125 -10.18 6.66 -2.42
CA VAL A 125 -10.28 6.65 -3.89
C VAL A 125 -11.08 7.84 -4.40
N ARG A 126 -12.22 8.14 -3.77
CA ARG A 126 -13.06 9.28 -4.17
C ARG A 126 -12.35 10.62 -4.00
N VAL A 127 -11.64 10.81 -2.88
CA VAL A 127 -10.87 12.02 -2.57
C VAL A 127 -9.66 12.15 -3.50
N LEU A 128 -8.94 11.06 -3.77
CA LEU A 128 -7.75 11.06 -4.61
C LEU A 128 -8.09 11.18 -6.09
N TRP A 129 -9.31 10.82 -6.49
CA TRP A 129 -9.84 11.12 -7.82
C TRP A 129 -10.00 12.64 -8.04
N THR A 130 -10.42 13.37 -7.02
CA THR A 130 -10.63 14.83 -7.10
C THR A 130 -9.36 15.62 -6.82
N TRP A 131 -8.50 15.14 -5.91
CA TRP A 131 -7.28 15.80 -5.46
C TRP A 131 -6.08 14.86 -5.60
N PRO A 132 -5.69 14.49 -6.83
CA PRO A 132 -4.68 13.47 -7.10
C PRO A 132 -3.31 13.80 -6.53
N GLU A 133 -2.98 15.09 -6.34
CA GLU A 133 -1.71 15.53 -5.74
C GLU A 133 -1.56 15.13 -4.26
N THR A 134 -2.68 14.91 -3.55
CA THR A 134 -2.66 14.57 -2.12
C THR A 134 -2.31 13.11 -1.85
N ARG A 135 -2.29 12.25 -2.88
CA ARG A 135 -2.08 10.79 -2.75
C ARG A 135 -0.84 10.42 -1.96
N ARG A 136 0.28 11.13 -2.21
CA ARG A 136 1.57 10.87 -1.57
C ARG A 136 1.52 11.19 -0.07
N VAL A 137 0.90 12.31 0.30
CA VAL A 137 0.77 12.75 1.68
C VAL A 137 -0.16 11.83 2.45
N VAL A 138 -1.33 11.52 1.89
CA VAL A 138 -2.33 10.62 2.50
C VAL A 138 -1.73 9.24 2.76
N PHE A 139 -1.08 8.64 1.76
CA PHE A 139 -0.41 7.36 1.91
C PHE A 139 0.67 7.40 3.00
N GLY A 140 1.54 8.43 2.95
CA GLY A 140 2.62 8.60 3.92
C GLY A 140 2.11 8.72 5.35
N VAL A 141 1.04 9.49 5.59
CA VAL A 141 0.42 9.65 6.91
C VAL A 141 -0.14 8.32 7.43
N LEU A 142 -0.94 7.61 6.61
CA LEU A 142 -1.54 6.34 7.02
C LEU A 142 -0.47 5.29 7.35
N LEU A 143 0.56 5.20 6.52
CA LEU A 143 1.68 4.28 6.72
C LEU A 143 2.48 4.63 7.98
N ALA A 144 2.77 5.92 8.20
CA ALA A 144 3.49 6.39 9.38
C ALA A 144 2.73 6.10 10.67
N VAL A 145 1.41 6.37 10.71
CA VAL A 145 0.56 6.09 11.86
C VAL A 145 0.50 4.59 12.14
N GLY A 146 0.21 3.76 11.12
CA GLY A 146 0.16 2.31 11.28
C GLY A 146 1.48 1.73 11.80
N THR A 147 2.60 2.18 11.22
CA THR A 147 3.94 1.77 11.64
C THR A 147 4.26 2.21 13.07
N ALA A 148 3.92 3.45 13.46
CA ALA A 148 4.15 3.95 14.81
C ALA A 148 3.38 3.15 15.87
N ILE A 149 2.12 2.78 15.59
CA ILE A 149 1.31 1.93 16.46
C ILE A 149 1.97 0.56 16.65
N GLU A 150 2.52 -0.02 15.58
CA GLU A 150 3.19 -1.33 15.63
C GLU A 150 4.52 -1.26 16.40
N ILE A 151 5.35 -0.23 16.15
CA ILE A 151 6.62 -0.03 16.88
C ILE A 151 6.38 0.17 18.38
N GLY A 152 5.36 0.93 18.76
CA GLY A 152 5.05 1.09 20.18
C GLY A 152 4.63 -0.23 20.87
N ARG A 153 4.22 -1.25 20.11
CA ARG A 153 3.83 -2.56 20.65
C ARG A 153 5.05 -3.38 21.02
N THR A 154 6.08 -3.36 20.18
CA THR A 154 7.33 -4.10 20.40
C THR A 154 8.16 -3.50 21.54
N ARG A 155 7.94 -2.22 21.87
CA ARG A 155 8.60 -1.53 22.98
C ARG A 155 7.96 -1.76 24.35
N THR A 156 6.75 -2.30 24.43
CA THR A 156 6.15 -2.71 25.71
C THR A 156 6.82 -4.01 26.15
N PRO A 157 7.66 -4.02 27.20
CA PRO A 157 8.23 -5.26 27.70
C PRO A 157 7.08 -6.16 28.17
N VAL A 158 7.09 -7.40 27.71
CA VAL A 158 6.28 -8.45 28.34
C VAL A 158 6.80 -8.54 29.77
N ALA A 159 5.99 -8.14 30.74
CA ALA A 159 6.33 -8.32 32.16
C ALA A 159 6.74 -9.78 32.35
N ALA A 160 7.96 -10.00 32.83
CA ALA A 160 8.55 -11.31 32.99
C ALA A 160 7.61 -12.20 33.79
N PHE A 161 7.30 -13.37 33.23
CA PHE A 161 6.64 -14.46 33.93
C PHE A 161 7.57 -14.89 35.07
N GLN A 162 7.19 -14.62 36.33
CA GLN A 162 7.86 -15.19 37.50
C GLN A 162 7.19 -16.53 37.83
N PRO A 163 7.92 -17.66 37.85
CA PRO A 163 7.44 -18.89 38.48
C PRO A 163 7.39 -18.78 40.00
#